data_AF-A0AAV2SV53-F1
#
_entry.id   AF-A0AAV2SV53-F1
#
_cell.length_a   1.000
_cell.length_b   1.000
_cell.length_c   1.000
_cell.angle_alpha   90.00
_cell.angle_beta   90.00
_cell.angle_gamma   90.00
#
_symmetry.space_group_name_H-M   'P 1'
#
loop_
_entity.id
_entity.type
_entity.pdbx_description
1 polymer ?
#
loop_
_entity_poly.entity_id
_entity_poly.type
_entity_poly.pdbx_seq_one_letter_code
_entity_poly.pdbx_strand_id
1 'polypeptide(L)'
;RVGLLASLSRDASVVKLYDIQHYSVGVEEQEPAVITRTIDTDSNNNISAFSWHPTHENRIITASYSGKLIDYTVHERITLNWSVTSALVWTHGKKTLQHIDSQHPVYHYLDDIGTTIMKRALNKYGLNAENLAANGEVTNDVKLNNLWTWLDAARNFVNSGTFRLPG
;
A
#
# COMPACT_ATOMS: atom_id res chain seq x y z
N ARG A 1 10.45 20.85 -15.20
CA ARG A 1 9.36 20.23 -14.42
C ARG A 1 8.29 21.27 -14.19
N VAL A 2 7.04 20.97 -14.51
CA VAL A 2 5.93 21.90 -14.24
C VAL A 2 5.47 21.67 -12.81
N GLY A 3 5.32 22.74 -12.03
CA GLY A 3 4.67 22.74 -10.73
C GLY A 3 5.30 21.92 -9.58
N LEU A 4 6.60 21.65 -9.63
CA LEU A 4 7.38 21.24 -8.46
C LEU A 4 8.43 22.30 -8.17
N LEU A 5 8.35 22.93 -7.00
CA LEU A 5 9.29 23.95 -6.54
C LEU A 5 10.22 23.35 -5.49
N ALA A 6 11.53 23.50 -5.67
CA ALA A 6 12.51 23.09 -4.67
C ALA A 6 13.08 24.31 -3.95
N SER A 7 13.30 24.21 -2.64
CA SER A 7 13.92 25.26 -1.84
C SER A 7 14.97 24.68 -0.90
N LEU A 8 16.04 25.45 -0.69
CA LEU A 8 17.05 25.20 0.31
C LEU A 8 17.11 26.42 1.24
N SER A 9 16.94 26.19 2.54
CA SER A 9 17.12 27.22 3.56
C SER A 9 18.59 27.32 3.94
N ARG A 10 19.01 28.49 4.44
CA ARG A 10 20.36 28.69 4.97
C ARG A 10 20.64 27.66 6.07
N ASP A 11 21.83 27.09 6.04
CA ASP A 11 22.32 26.11 7.03
C ASP A 11 21.44 24.83 7.14
N ALA A 12 20.62 24.54 6.13
CA ALA A 12 19.83 23.31 6.08
C ALA A 12 20.62 22.12 5.53
N SER A 13 20.40 20.95 6.11
CA SER A 13 20.82 19.65 5.60
C SER A 13 19.75 18.96 4.74
N VAL A 14 18.70 19.69 4.38
CA VAL A 14 17.54 19.14 3.67
C VAL A 14 17.07 20.05 2.54
N VAL A 15 16.67 19.44 1.42
CA VAL A 15 16.00 20.15 0.32
C VAL A 15 14.50 19.93 0.47
N LYS A 16 13.73 21.03 0.58
CA LYS A 16 12.26 20.97 0.61
C LYS A 16 11.72 21.04 -0.81
N LEU A 17 10.74 20.21 -1.10
CA LEU A 17 10.01 20.19 -2.36
C LEU A 17 8.55 20.56 -2.09
N TYR A 18 8.00 21.45 -2.89
CA TYR A 18 6.61 21.88 -2.84
C TYR A 18 5.95 21.51 -4.15
N ASP A 19 4.95 20.65 -4.06
CA ASP A 19 4.05 20.39 -5.15
C ASP A 19 3.03 21.54 -5.22
N ILE A 20 3.17 22.34 -6.27
CA ILE A 20 2.33 23.52 -6.52
C ILE A 20 1.37 23.27 -7.68
N GLN A 21 1.28 22.02 -8.19
CA GLN A 21 0.20 21.65 -9.10
C GLN A 21 -1.07 21.39 -8.30
N HIS A 22 -2.09 22.23 -8.50
CA HIS A 22 -3.41 22.00 -7.93
C HIS A 22 -4.24 21.13 -8.86
N TYR A 23 -4.91 20.13 -8.28
CA TYR A 23 -5.94 19.34 -8.96
C TYR A 23 -7.28 20.07 -8.83
N SER A 24 -7.64 20.89 -9.80
CA SER A 24 -9.00 21.43 -9.92
C SER A 24 -9.82 20.50 -10.81
N VAL A 25 -10.34 19.40 -10.24
CA VAL A 25 -11.42 18.62 -10.89
C VAL A 25 -12.61 18.66 -9.97
N GLY A 26 -13.45 19.67 -10.17
CA GLY A 26 -14.68 19.88 -9.40
C GLY A 26 -15.12 21.34 -9.48
N VAL A 27 -16.43 21.57 -9.51
CA VAL A 27 -17.08 22.89 -9.60
C VAL A 27 -17.04 23.65 -8.26
N GLU A 28 -16.45 23.06 -7.22
CA GLU A 28 -16.34 23.65 -5.89
C GLU A 28 -14.91 24.13 -5.62
N GLU A 29 -14.79 25.34 -5.05
CA GLU A 29 -13.54 25.95 -4.60
C GLU A 29 -12.87 25.08 -3.53
N GLN A 30 -12.10 24.09 -3.96
CA GLN A 30 -11.25 23.32 -3.06
C GLN A 30 -9.98 24.11 -2.75
N GLU A 31 -9.68 24.31 -1.47
CA GLU A 31 -8.50 25.02 -1.02
C GLU A 31 -7.22 24.35 -1.58
N PRO A 32 -6.28 25.12 -2.16
CA PRO A 32 -5.07 24.58 -2.74
C PRO A 32 -4.18 23.93 -1.67
N ALA A 33 -4.23 22.60 -1.55
CA ALA A 33 -3.31 21.86 -0.69
C ALA A 33 -1.91 21.80 -1.34
N VAL A 34 -0.95 22.54 -0.78
CA VAL A 34 0.47 22.42 -1.16
C VAL A 34 1.07 21.22 -0.45
N ILE A 35 1.47 20.21 -1.22
CA ILE A 35 2.12 19.02 -0.66
C ILE A 35 3.61 19.32 -0.49
N THR A 36 4.07 19.31 0.76
CA THR A 36 5.49 19.49 1.08
C THR A 36 6.17 18.13 1.23
N ARG A 37 7.36 17.99 0.64
CA ARG A 37 8.21 16.80 0.72
C ARG A 37 9.63 17.24 1.10
N THR A 38 10.42 16.34 1.65
CA THR A 38 11.79 16.62 2.06
C THR A 38 12.71 15.54 1.51
N ILE A 39 13.84 15.95 0.94
CA ILE A 39 14.95 15.07 0.63
C ILE A 39 15.92 15.20 1.79
N ASP A 40 15.94 14.17 2.64
CA ASP A 40 16.94 14.07 3.68
C ASP A 40 18.28 13.72 3.04
N THR A 41 19.20 14.67 3.09
CA THR A 41 20.58 14.39 2.69
C THR A 41 21.32 13.73 3.83
N ASP A 42 22.51 13.22 3.54
CA ASP A 42 23.36 12.57 4.52
C ASP A 42 23.56 13.51 5.73
N SER A 43 22.95 13.14 6.87
CA SER A 43 22.53 14.02 7.98
C SER A 43 23.59 14.92 8.64
N ASN A 44 24.85 14.78 8.24
CA ASN A 44 25.99 15.42 8.89
C ASN A 44 26.53 16.65 8.16
N ASN A 45 26.01 17.01 6.97
CA ASN A 45 26.54 18.12 6.19
C ASN A 45 25.45 19.10 5.73
N ASN A 46 25.70 20.39 5.97
CA ASN A 46 24.89 21.47 5.42
C ASN A 46 25.08 21.53 3.90
N ILE A 47 23.97 21.74 3.20
CA ILE A 47 23.93 21.86 1.75
C ILE A 47 24.20 23.32 1.39
N SER A 48 25.10 23.55 0.43
CA SER A 48 25.41 24.87 -0.11
C SER A 48 24.60 25.17 -1.37
N ALA A 49 24.30 24.15 -2.18
CA ALA A 49 23.52 24.29 -3.41
C ALA A 49 22.85 22.97 -3.82
N PHE A 50 21.85 23.05 -4.69
CA PHE A 50 21.27 21.89 -5.35
C PHE A 50 20.89 22.25 -6.80
N SER A 51 20.77 21.24 -7.66
CA SER A 51 20.26 21.40 -9.02
C SER A 51 19.50 20.16 -9.47
N TRP A 52 18.50 20.34 -10.32
CA TRP A 52 17.85 19.24 -11.02
C TRP A 52 18.78 18.67 -12.08
N HIS A 53 18.81 17.35 -12.23
CA HIS A 53 19.56 16.73 -13.31
C HIS A 53 18.96 17.15 -14.67
N PRO A 54 19.77 17.55 -15.68
CA PRO A 54 19.26 18.11 -16.93
C PRO A 54 18.55 17.08 -17.83
N THR A 55 19.02 15.82 -17.84
CA THR A 55 18.49 14.75 -18.70
C THR A 55 17.68 13.68 -17.97
N HIS A 56 18.08 13.29 -16.75
CA HIS A 56 17.38 12.31 -15.94
C HIS A 56 16.28 12.96 -15.12
N GLU A 57 15.05 12.53 -15.38
CA GLU A 57 13.92 12.89 -14.52
C GLU A 57 14.10 12.32 -13.12
N ASN A 58 13.44 12.95 -12.14
CA ASN A 58 13.42 12.52 -10.74
C ASN A 58 14.81 12.52 -10.09
N ARG A 59 15.76 13.33 -10.55
CA ARG A 59 17.08 13.40 -9.94
C ARG A 59 17.48 14.81 -9.54
N ILE A 60 18.00 14.94 -8.33
CA ILE A 60 18.62 16.15 -7.82
C ILE A 60 20.07 15.84 -7.45
N ILE A 61 20.95 16.77 -7.79
CA ILE A 61 22.32 16.78 -7.31
C ILE A 61 22.42 17.84 -6.22
N THR A 62 22.96 17.49 -5.06
CA THR A 62 23.25 18.44 -3.98
C THR A 62 24.76 18.61 -3.81
N ALA A 63 25.18 19.83 -3.50
CA ALA A 63 26.54 20.16 -3.08
C ALA A 63 26.52 20.58 -1.62
N SER A 64 27.45 20.05 -0.83
CA SER A 64 27.68 20.45 0.55
C SER A 64 28.75 21.54 0.64
N TYR A 65 28.83 22.22 1.80
CA TYR A 65 29.91 23.16 2.07
C TYR A 65 31.30 22.50 2.14
N SER A 66 31.38 21.19 2.36
CA SER A 66 32.62 20.42 2.32
C SER A 66 33.04 20.01 0.89
N GLY A 67 32.24 20.35 -0.12
CA GLY A 67 32.51 20.00 -1.53
C GLY A 67 32.03 18.60 -1.94
N LYS A 68 31.39 17.83 -1.04
CA LYS A 68 30.76 16.55 -1.39
C LYS A 68 29.54 16.80 -2.29
N LEU A 69 29.53 16.14 -3.45
CA LEU A 69 28.40 16.07 -4.37
C LEU A 69 27.68 14.73 -4.19
N ILE A 70 26.36 14.76 -4.10
CA ILE A 70 25.54 13.55 -3.96
C ILE A 70 24.36 13.65 -4.92
N ASP A 71 24.05 12.53 -5.57
CA ASP A 71 22.92 12.38 -6.47
C ASP A 71 21.77 11.65 -5.75
N TYR A 72 20.59 12.26 -5.78
CA TYR A 72 19.39 11.80 -5.12
C TYR A 72 18.27 11.54 -6.12
N THR A 73 17.58 10.41 -5.94
CA THR A 73 16.33 10.11 -6.64
C THR A 73 15.14 10.68 -5.87
N VAL A 74 14.41 11.61 -6.49
CA VAL A 74 13.16 12.18 -6.02
C VAL A 74 12.01 11.28 -6.41
N HIS A 75 11.42 10.60 -5.44
CA HIS A 75 10.29 9.72 -5.68
C HIS A 75 8.99 10.53 -5.77
N GLU A 76 8.18 10.24 -6.79
CA GLU A 76 6.81 10.75 -6.86
C GLU A 76 5.92 9.98 -5.90
N ARG A 77 4.96 10.68 -5.26
CA ARG A 77 3.94 10.01 -4.46
C ARG A 77 2.84 9.56 -5.41
N ILE A 78 2.84 8.27 -5.72
CA ILE A 78 1.72 7.64 -6.42
C ILE A 78 0.65 7.37 -5.35
N THR A 79 -0.50 8.03 -5.46
CA THR A 79 -1.64 7.68 -4.62
C THR A 79 -2.19 6.33 -5.09
N LEU A 80 -2.10 5.35 -4.20
CA LEU A 80 -2.67 4.03 -4.40
C LEU A 80 -4.01 3.95 -3.66
N ASN A 81 -5.02 3.41 -4.31
CA ASN A 81 -6.33 3.13 -3.74
C ASN A 81 -6.69 1.67 -4.01
N TRP A 82 -7.43 1.06 -3.10
CA TRP A 82 -8.02 -0.27 -3.31
C TRP A 82 -9.48 -0.11 -3.69
N SER A 83 -9.90 -0.74 -4.79
CA SER A 83 -11.31 -0.76 -5.18
C SER A 83 -12.08 -1.80 -4.35
N VAL A 84 -13.40 -1.63 -4.30
CA VAL A 84 -14.32 -2.63 -3.69
C VAL A 84 -14.30 -3.98 -4.40
N THR A 85 -13.84 -4.01 -5.65
CA THR A 85 -13.71 -5.24 -6.46
C THR A 85 -12.34 -5.89 -6.35
N SER A 86 -11.53 -5.51 -5.35
CA SER A 86 -10.15 -6.00 -5.19
C SER A 86 -9.29 -5.70 -6.43
N ALA A 87 -9.21 -4.42 -6.76
CA ALA A 87 -8.26 -3.91 -7.74
C ALA A 87 -7.43 -2.78 -7.11
N LEU A 88 -6.12 -2.83 -7.33
CA LEU A 88 -5.20 -1.76 -6.97
C LEU A 88 -5.27 -0.69 -8.06
N VAL A 89 -5.66 0.52 -7.70
CA VAL A 89 -5.87 1.65 -8.61
C VAL A 89 -4.92 2.78 -8.26
N TRP A 90 -4.32 3.41 -9.27
CA TRP A 90 -3.50 4.60 -9.08
C TRP A 90 -3.69 5.63 -10.19
N THR A 91 -3.32 6.86 -9.88
CA THR A 91 -3.29 7.96 -10.85
C THR A 91 -2.12 7.77 -11.81
N HIS A 92 -2.40 7.76 -13.11
CA HIS A 92 -1.40 7.83 -14.16
C HIS A 92 -1.61 9.11 -14.95
N GLY A 93 -0.77 10.13 -14.76
CA GLY A 93 -0.97 11.44 -15.40
C GLY A 93 -2.24 12.16 -14.93
N LYS A 94 -2.73 13.12 -15.73
CA LYS A 94 -3.76 14.09 -15.31
C LYS A 94 -5.21 13.59 -15.36
N LYS A 95 -5.53 12.63 -16.22
CA LYS A 95 -6.93 12.24 -16.53
C LYS A 95 -7.15 10.73 -16.56
N THR A 96 -6.12 9.95 -16.26
CA THR A 96 -6.18 8.50 -16.41
C THR A 96 -5.88 7.82 -15.08
N LEU A 97 -6.70 6.84 -14.74
CA LEU A 97 -6.42 5.90 -13.67
C LEU A 97 -5.94 4.61 -14.33
N GLN A 98 -4.89 4.04 -13.76
CA GLN A 98 -4.47 2.68 -14.07
C GLN A 98 -4.92 1.77 -12.93
N HIS A 99 -5.15 0.51 -13.24
CA HIS A 99 -5.49 -0.48 -12.24
C HIS A 99 -4.92 -1.85 -12.58
N ILE A 100 -4.75 -2.65 -11.54
CA ILE A 100 -4.40 -4.07 -11.61
C ILE A 100 -5.43 -4.79 -10.74
N ASP A 101 -6.10 -5.78 -11.31
CA ASP A 101 -7.08 -6.60 -10.61
C ASP A 101 -6.59 -8.06 -10.49
N SER A 102 -7.42 -8.89 -9.86
CA SER A 102 -7.14 -10.32 -9.68
C SER A 102 -6.92 -11.13 -10.96
N GLN A 103 -7.23 -10.60 -12.16
CA GLN A 103 -6.96 -11.28 -13.43
C GLN A 103 -5.51 -11.06 -13.91
N HIS A 104 -4.86 -10.00 -13.43
CA HIS A 104 -3.50 -9.68 -13.82
C HIS A 104 -2.47 -10.55 -13.07
N PRO A 105 -1.46 -11.14 -13.74
CA PRO A 105 -0.51 -12.06 -13.11
C PRO A 105 0.23 -11.49 -11.89
N VAL A 106 0.52 -10.18 -11.92
CA VAL A 106 1.22 -9.50 -10.81
C VAL A 106 0.36 -9.39 -9.56
N TYR A 107 -0.97 -9.39 -9.68
CA TYR A 107 -1.87 -9.24 -8.53
C TYR A 107 -1.71 -10.39 -7.52
N HIS A 108 -1.34 -11.58 -7.99
CA HIS A 108 -1.12 -12.73 -7.12
C HIS A 108 -0.03 -12.48 -6.06
N TYR A 109 0.96 -11.63 -6.35
CA TYR A 109 2.02 -11.29 -5.39
C TYR A 109 1.57 -10.32 -4.29
N LEU A 110 0.39 -9.71 -4.40
CA LEU A 110 -0.12 -8.76 -3.41
C LEU A 110 -0.73 -9.45 -2.18
N ASP A 111 -0.98 -10.76 -2.25
CA ASP A 111 -1.59 -11.56 -1.17
C ASP A 111 -2.84 -10.90 -0.55
N ASP A 112 -3.76 -10.45 -1.40
CA ASP A 112 -4.94 -9.71 -0.97
C ASP A 112 -5.93 -10.60 -0.21
N ILE A 113 -5.98 -10.41 1.11
CA ILE A 113 -6.91 -11.10 2.01
C ILE A 113 -8.38 -10.88 1.65
N GLY A 114 -8.74 -9.74 1.07
CA GLY A 114 -10.10 -9.46 0.61
C GLY A 114 -10.56 -10.45 -0.45
N THR A 115 -9.72 -10.75 -1.44
CA THR A 115 -10.02 -11.78 -2.45
C THR A 115 -10.11 -13.18 -1.86
N THR A 116 -9.26 -13.49 -0.88
CA THR A 116 -9.27 -14.77 -0.17
C THR A 116 -10.57 -14.97 0.61
N ILE A 117 -11.00 -13.97 1.38
CA ILE A 117 -12.27 -14.02 2.13
C ILE A 117 -13.46 -14.08 1.18
N MET A 118 -13.45 -13.29 0.10
CA MET A 118 -14.51 -13.33 -0.92
C MET A 118 -14.65 -14.72 -1.55
N LYS A 119 -13.53 -15.34 -1.95
CA LYS A 119 -13.53 -16.72 -2.50
C LYS A 119 -14.04 -17.74 -1.48
N ARG A 120 -13.64 -17.63 -0.21
CA ARG A 120 -14.16 -18.49 0.87
C ARG A 120 -15.67 -18.33 1.03
N ALA A 121 -16.17 -17.10 1.06
CA ALA A 121 -17.60 -16.81 1.18
C ALA A 121 -18.41 -17.36 -0.01
N LEU A 122 -17.92 -17.18 -1.24
CA LEU A 122 -18.54 -17.77 -2.44
C LEU A 122 -18.58 -19.31 -2.38
N ASN A 123 -17.56 -19.91 -1.78
CA ASN A 123 -17.50 -21.35 -1.51
C ASN A 123 -18.23 -21.76 -0.22
N LYS A 124 -19.16 -20.94 0.28
CA LYS A 124 -20.03 -21.25 1.43
C LYS A 124 -19.26 -21.54 2.73
N TYR A 125 -18.09 -20.93 2.90
CA TYR A 125 -17.28 -21.07 4.11
C TYR A 125 -18.10 -20.80 5.38
N GLY A 126 -18.07 -21.74 6.32
CA GLY A 126 -18.76 -21.65 7.60
C GLY A 126 -20.25 -22.00 7.57
N LEU A 127 -20.81 -22.38 6.41
CA LEU A 127 -22.23 -22.72 6.28
C LEU A 127 -22.53 -24.21 6.49
N ASN A 128 -21.51 -25.10 6.51
CA ASN A 128 -21.72 -26.52 6.81
C ASN A 128 -21.86 -26.71 8.32
N ALA A 129 -23.09 -26.57 8.82
CA ALA A 129 -23.39 -26.72 10.24
C ALA A 129 -23.38 -28.18 10.70
N GLU A 130 -23.58 -29.15 9.82
CA GLU A 130 -23.64 -30.57 10.19
C GLU A 130 -22.26 -31.23 10.27
N ASN A 131 -21.42 -30.95 9.29
CA ASN A 131 -20.02 -31.39 9.20
C ASN A 131 -19.13 -30.15 9.24
N LEU A 132 -18.57 -29.84 10.41
CA LEU A 132 -17.78 -28.63 10.60
C LEU A 132 -16.43 -28.74 9.89
N ALA A 133 -15.85 -29.95 9.79
CA ALA A 133 -14.57 -30.18 9.14
C ALA A 133 -14.61 -29.79 7.65
N ALA A 134 -15.74 -30.01 6.97
CA ALA A 134 -15.93 -29.62 5.57
C ALA A 134 -15.79 -28.10 5.33
N ASN A 135 -16.00 -27.25 6.33
CA ASN A 135 -15.74 -25.81 6.21
C ASN A 135 -14.23 -25.49 6.06
N GLY A 136 -13.35 -26.39 6.50
CA GLY A 136 -11.90 -26.26 6.38
C GLY A 136 -11.38 -26.46 4.95
N GLU A 137 -12.05 -27.26 4.14
CA GLU A 137 -11.61 -27.64 2.79
C GLU A 137 -11.56 -26.43 1.83
N VAL A 138 -12.45 -25.47 2.01
CA VAL A 138 -12.55 -24.28 1.14
C VAL A 138 -11.60 -23.14 1.54
N THR A 139 -10.78 -23.34 2.57
CA THR A 139 -9.94 -22.28 3.13
C THR A 139 -8.63 -22.06 2.38
N ASN A 140 -8.12 -23.10 1.70
CA ASN A 140 -6.77 -23.18 1.17
C ASN A 140 -5.69 -22.76 2.20
N ASP A 141 -5.96 -23.01 3.48
CA ASP A 141 -5.10 -22.64 4.61
C ASP A 141 -5.03 -23.80 5.59
N VAL A 142 -3.83 -24.37 5.75
CA VAL A 142 -3.61 -25.55 6.60
C VAL A 142 -3.99 -25.28 8.05
N LYS A 143 -3.71 -24.09 8.58
CA LYS A 143 -4.02 -23.75 9.98
C LYS A 143 -5.52 -23.65 10.17
N LEU A 144 -6.22 -23.00 9.23
CA LEU A 144 -7.66 -22.83 9.31
C LEU A 144 -8.40 -24.16 9.08
N ASN A 145 -7.89 -25.02 8.20
CA ASN A 145 -8.41 -26.36 7.99
C ASN A 145 -8.25 -27.25 9.24
N ASN A 146 -7.08 -27.20 9.89
CA ASN A 146 -6.84 -27.92 11.14
C ASN A 146 -7.79 -27.45 12.26
N LEU A 147 -8.08 -26.15 12.33
CA LEU A 147 -9.02 -25.59 13.30
C LEU A 147 -10.44 -26.15 13.09
N TRP A 148 -10.93 -26.20 11.84
CA TRP A 148 -12.24 -26.76 11.54
C TRP A 148 -12.33 -28.25 11.84
N THR A 149 -11.29 -29.01 11.49
CA THR A 149 -11.19 -30.43 11.84
C THR A 149 -11.23 -30.65 13.35
N TRP A 150 -10.51 -29.82 14.11
CA TRP A 150 -10.51 -29.88 15.57
C TRP A 150 -11.89 -29.53 16.16
N LEU A 151 -12.56 -28.49 15.65
CA LEU A 151 -13.91 -28.11 16.08
C LEU A 151 -14.93 -29.23 15.87
N ASP A 152 -14.85 -29.92 14.73
CA ASP A 152 -15.71 -31.06 14.44
C ASP A 152 -15.47 -32.22 15.42
N ALA A 153 -14.20 -32.57 15.65
CA ALA A 153 -13.83 -33.60 16.62
C ALA A 153 -14.31 -33.26 18.04
N ALA A 154 -14.10 -32.02 18.50
CA ALA A 154 -14.56 -31.55 19.81
C ALA A 154 -16.08 -31.67 19.96
N ARG A 155 -16.84 -31.26 18.94
CA ARG A 155 -18.29 -31.44 18.92
C ARG A 155 -18.69 -32.91 19.00
N ASN A 156 -18.02 -33.79 18.27
CA ASN A 156 -18.32 -35.23 18.28
C ASN A 156 -18.03 -35.85 19.65
N PHE A 157 -16.99 -35.40 20.37
CA PHE A 157 -16.73 -35.82 21.75
C PHE A 157 -17.82 -35.39 22.74
N VAL A 158 -18.35 -34.18 22.59
CA VAL A 158 -19.47 -33.70 23.42
C VAL A 158 -20.75 -34.49 23.11
N ASN A 159 -21.06 -34.67 21.83
CA ASN A 159 -22.27 -35.38 21.39
C ASN A 159 -22.26 -36.87 21.74
N SER A 160 -21.09 -37.51 21.75
CA SER A 160 -20.93 -38.91 22.17
C SER A 160 -20.97 -39.08 23.70
N GLY A 161 -21.07 -38.00 24.48
CA GLY A 161 -21.09 -38.05 25.94
C GLY A 161 -19.74 -38.34 26.59
N THR A 162 -18.66 -38.40 25.80
CA THR A 162 -17.29 -38.71 26.24
C THR A 162 -16.63 -37.50 26.94
N PHE A 163 -17.18 -36.30 26.75
CA PHE A 163 -16.71 -35.07 27.38
C PHE A 163 -17.91 -34.16 27.73
N ARG A 164 -18.03 -33.76 29.00
CA ARG A 164 -19.01 -32.74 29.44
C ARG A 164 -18.28 -31.42 29.60
N LEU A 165 -18.80 -30.37 28.97
CA LEU A 165 -18.32 -29.01 29.23
C LEU A 165 -18.50 -28.70 30.73
N PRO A 166 -17.51 -28.09 31.39
CA PRO A 166 -17.71 -27.58 32.75
C PRO A 166 -18.85 -26.56 32.69
N GLY A 167 -19.92 -26.86 33.43
CA GLY A 167 -21.05 -25.95 33.62
C GLY A 167 -20.68 -24.76 34.50
#